data_AF-A0A5D9CBB0-F1
#
_entry.id   AF-A0A5D9CBB0-F1
#
_cell.length_a   1.000
_cell.length_b   1.000
_cell.length_c   1.000
_cell.angle_alpha   90.00
_cell.angle_beta   90.00
_cell.angle_gamma   90.00
#
_symmetry.space_group_name_H-M   'P 1'
#
loop_
_entity.id
_entity.type
_entity.pdbx_description
1 polymer ?
#
loop_
_entity_poly.entity_id
_entity_poly.type
_entity_poly.pdbx_seq_one_letter_code
_entity_poly.pdbx_strand_id
1 'polypeptide(L)'
;MNISERSAIERIARVLAGERISANAHGDQPSAARAVDAAWPDYREDAIAVLRTLREPDAEMAKAGDPLIWEAMVRAALGERPAR
;
A
#
# COMPACT_ATOMS: atom_id res chain seq x y z
N MET A 1 -6.24 -19.14 -2.57
CA MET A 1 -5.65 -17.78 -2.61
C MET A 1 -5.47 -17.32 -1.18
N ASN A 2 -4.30 -16.77 -0.83
CA ASN A 2 -4.03 -16.29 0.52
C ASN A 2 -4.49 -14.83 0.65
N ILE A 3 -5.27 -14.53 1.68
CA ILE A 3 -5.69 -13.17 2.01
C ILE A 3 -4.73 -12.66 3.09
N SER A 4 -4.18 -11.46 2.91
CA SER A 4 -3.29 -10.88 3.92
C SER A 4 -4.09 -10.47 5.16
N GLU A 5 -3.53 -10.73 6.34
CA GLU A 5 -4.06 -10.25 7.61
C GLU A 5 -3.85 -8.73 7.79
N ARG A 6 -2.94 -8.12 7.01
CA ARG A 6 -2.64 -6.69 7.05
C ARG A 6 -3.38 -5.94 5.95
N SER A 7 -3.86 -4.75 6.30
CA SER A 7 -4.48 -3.84 5.32
C SER A 7 -3.50 -3.49 4.18
N ALA A 8 -4.02 -3.09 3.02
CA ALA A 8 -3.17 -2.59 1.93
C ALA A 8 -2.37 -1.36 2.36
N ILE A 9 -2.98 -0.47 3.14
CA ILE A 9 -2.34 0.73 3.70
C ILE A 9 -1.12 0.33 4.55
N GLU A 10 -1.29 -0.58 5.51
CA GLU A 10 -0.18 -1.03 6.36
C GLU A 10 0.94 -1.67 5.52
N ARG A 11 0.60 -2.51 4.54
CA ARG A 11 1.60 -3.17 3.70
C ARG A 11 2.42 -2.17 2.88
N ILE A 12 1.77 -1.17 2.27
CA ILE A 12 2.47 -0.13 1.52
C ILE A 12 3.30 0.75 2.48
N ALA A 13 2.74 1.16 3.61
CA ALA A 13 3.45 1.98 4.59
C ALA A 13 4.70 1.28 5.15
N ARG A 14 4.65 -0.04 5.36
CA ARG A 14 5.82 -0.85 5.75
C ARG A 14 6.88 -0.91 4.65
N VAL A 15 6.48 -0.94 3.38
CA VAL A 15 7.44 -0.84 2.25
C VAL A 15 8.11 0.52 2.27
N LEU A 16 7.35 1.62 2.40
CA LEU A 16 7.89 2.98 2.44
C LEU A 16 8.84 3.19 3.63
N ALA A 17 8.48 2.69 4.82
CA ALA A 17 9.35 2.70 6.00
C ALA A 17 10.63 1.87 5.77
N GLY A 18 10.49 0.68 5.18
CA GLY A 18 11.60 -0.21 4.85
C GLY A 18 12.59 0.43 3.89
N GLU A 19 12.10 1.11 2.84
CA GLU A 19 12.91 1.84 1.88
C GLU A 19 13.81 2.89 2.56
N ARG A 20 13.32 3.56 3.61
CA ARG A 20 14.04 4.62 4.32
C ARG A 20 14.97 4.13 5.42
N ILE A 21 14.65 3.02 6.07
CA ILE A 21 15.35 2.56 7.29
C ILE A 21 16.37 1.46 6.97
N SER A 22 16.04 0.57 6.03
CA SER A 22 16.84 -0.63 5.78
C SER A 22 18.13 -0.33 5.03
N ALA A 23 19.25 -0.88 5.52
CA ALA A 23 20.52 -0.90 4.79
C ALA A 23 20.48 -1.69 3.47
N ASN A 24 19.48 -2.56 3.30
CA ASN A 24 19.24 -3.26 2.04
C ASN A 24 18.48 -2.40 1.00
N ALA A 25 18.08 -1.19 1.39
CA ALA A 25 17.45 -0.20 0.52
C ALA A 25 18.24 1.11 0.62
N HIS A 26 17.61 2.23 0.99
CA HIS A 26 18.24 3.54 1.05
C HIS A 26 18.60 4.00 2.47
N GLY A 27 18.37 3.16 3.48
CA GLY A 27 18.70 3.43 4.89
C GLY A 27 20.06 2.85 5.31
N ASP A 28 20.27 2.76 6.62
CA ASP A 28 21.55 2.35 7.20
C ASP A 28 21.41 1.22 8.23
N GLN A 29 20.20 0.77 8.57
CA GLN A 29 20.00 -0.30 9.56
C GLN A 29 20.07 -1.71 8.93
N PRO A 30 21.03 -2.57 9.33
CA PRO A 30 21.13 -3.94 8.80
C PRO A 30 20.02 -4.88 9.26
N SER A 31 19.37 -4.59 10.40
CA SER A 31 18.25 -5.37 10.96
C SER A 31 17.05 -4.46 11.23
N ALA A 32 16.48 -3.95 10.15
CA ALA A 32 15.44 -2.93 10.18
C ALA A 32 14.04 -3.43 10.58
N ALA A 33 13.79 -4.74 10.70
CA ALA A 33 12.43 -5.27 10.90
C ALA A 33 11.67 -4.62 12.08
N ARG A 34 12.29 -4.55 13.26
CA ARG A 34 11.68 -3.91 14.44
C ARG A 34 11.50 -2.41 14.27
N ALA A 35 12.44 -1.75 13.59
CA ALA A 35 12.35 -0.32 13.33
C ALA A 35 11.22 0.00 12.33
N VAL A 36 11.05 -0.83 11.29
CA VAL A 36 9.94 -0.76 10.35
C VAL A 36 8.60 -1.02 11.04
N ASP A 37 8.52 -2.01 11.93
CA ASP A 37 7.32 -2.27 12.73
C ASP A 37 6.89 -1.06 13.56
N ALA A 38 7.86 -0.30 14.08
CA ALA A 38 7.60 0.90 14.87
C ALA A 38 7.27 2.13 14.00
N ALA A 39 7.94 2.28 12.86
CA ALA A 39 7.88 3.50 12.05
C ALA A 39 6.80 3.49 10.96
N TRP A 40 6.32 2.32 10.50
CA TRP A 40 5.32 2.28 9.42
C TRP A 40 4.08 3.14 9.64
N PRO A 41 3.53 3.33 10.87
CA PRO A 41 2.34 4.17 11.05
C PRO A 41 2.55 5.62 10.56
N ASP A 42 3.78 6.12 10.61
CA ASP A 42 4.13 7.48 10.17
C ASP A 42 4.04 7.64 8.64
N TYR A 43 4.08 6.52 7.90
CA TYR A 43 3.98 6.48 6.43
C TYR A 43 2.55 6.19 5.94
N ARG A 44 1.55 6.23 6.84
CA ARG A 44 0.16 5.91 6.51
C ARG A 44 -0.43 6.83 5.44
N GLU A 45 -0.18 8.14 5.55
CA GLU A 45 -0.73 9.12 4.60
C GLU A 45 -0.08 8.99 3.22
N ASP A 46 1.22 8.67 3.15
CA ASP A 46 1.91 8.37 1.89
C ASP A 46 1.34 7.10 1.24
N ALA A 47 1.07 6.06 2.05
CA ALA A 47 0.43 4.83 1.55
C ALA A 47 -0.99 5.08 1.00
N ILE A 48 -1.75 5.96 1.65
CA ILE A 48 -3.06 6.42 1.15
C ILE A 48 -2.90 7.18 -0.17
N ALA A 49 -1.91 8.05 -0.29
CA ALA A 49 -1.63 8.77 -1.53
C ALA A 49 -1.30 7.81 -2.68
N VAL A 50 -0.46 6.79 -2.43
CA VAL A 50 -0.17 5.74 -3.42
C VAL A 50 -1.45 5.03 -3.87
N LEU A 51 -2.31 4.61 -2.93
CA LEU A 51 -3.58 3.95 -3.28
C LEU A 51 -4.52 4.87 -4.07
N ARG A 52 -4.58 6.16 -3.74
CA ARG A 52 -5.37 7.14 -4.51
C ARG A 52 -4.87 7.29 -5.94
N THR A 53 -3.55 7.32 -6.13
CA THR A 53 -2.93 7.34 -7.47
C THR A 53 -3.28 6.07 -8.25
N LEU A 54 -3.20 4.92 -7.60
CA LEU A 54 -3.49 3.63 -8.22
C LEU A 54 -4.98 3.32 -8.37
N ARG A 55 -5.89 4.18 -7.88
CA ARG A 55 -7.34 3.96 -8.01
C ARG A 55 -7.79 3.87 -9.46
N GLU A 56 -7.13 4.61 -10.34
CA GLU A 56 -7.38 4.60 -11.77
C GLU A 56 -6.39 3.60 -12.42
N PRO A 57 -6.88 2.49 -13.01
CA PRO A 57 -6.01 1.53 -13.66
C PRO A 57 -5.50 2.09 -14.99
N ASP A 58 -4.29 1.69 -15.39
CA ASP A 58 -3.78 1.99 -16.73
C ASP A 58 -4.39 1.08 -17.82
N ALA A 59 -4.00 1.31 -19.07
CA ALA A 59 -4.53 0.57 -20.22
C ALA A 59 -4.18 -0.93 -20.19
N GLU A 60 -3.04 -1.32 -19.64
CA GLU A 60 -2.66 -2.75 -19.56
C GLU A 60 -3.40 -3.44 -18.42
N MET A 61 -3.57 -2.76 -17.29
CA MET A 61 -4.42 -3.22 -16.19
C MET A 61 -5.88 -3.44 -16.64
N ALA A 62 -6.42 -2.50 -17.43
CA ALA A 62 -7.77 -2.60 -17.99
C ALA A 62 -7.93 -3.73 -19.02
N LYS A 63 -6.86 -4.14 -19.71
CA LYS A 63 -6.87 -5.32 -20.58
C LYS A 63 -6.81 -6.63 -19.78
N ALA A 64 -6.17 -6.61 -18.62
CA ALA A 64 -5.98 -7.79 -17.78
C ALA A 64 -7.19 -8.15 -16.91
N GLY A 65 -8.09 -7.19 -16.64
CA GLY A 65 -9.23 -7.40 -15.75
C GLY A 65 -10.29 -6.29 -15.85
N ASP A 66 -11.16 -6.21 -14.85
CA ASP A 66 -12.26 -5.25 -14.81
C ASP A 66 -11.85 -3.97 -14.04
N PRO A 67 -11.79 -2.80 -14.71
CA PRO A 67 -11.48 -1.52 -14.07
C PRO A 67 -12.42 -1.13 -12.93
N LEU A 68 -13.71 -1.47 -13.02
CA LEU A 68 -14.71 -1.11 -12.01
C LEU A 68 -14.51 -1.93 -10.73
N ILE A 69 -14.18 -3.22 -10.88
CA ILE A 69 -13.83 -4.07 -9.74
C ILE A 69 -12.54 -3.58 -9.09
N TRP A 70 -11.53 -3.22 -9.88
CA TRP A 70 -10.29 -2.65 -9.37
C TRP A 70 -10.53 -1.38 -8.55
N GLU A 71 -11.26 -0.42 -9.10
CA GLU A 71 -11.60 0.83 -8.39
C GLU A 71 -12.34 0.53 -7.07
N ALA A 72 -13.33 -0.37 -7.10
CA ALA A 72 -14.07 -0.76 -5.90
C ALA A 72 -13.18 -1.39 -4.82
N MET A 73 -12.19 -2.21 -5.20
CA MET A 73 -11.22 -2.80 -4.27
C MET A 73 -10.32 -1.74 -3.64
N VAL A 74 -9.84 -0.77 -4.44
CA VAL A 74 -9.00 0.33 -3.92
C VAL A 74 -9.81 1.22 -2.97
N ARG A 75 -11.05 1.55 -3.31
CA ARG A 75 -11.96 2.30 -2.41
C ARG A 75 -12.24 1.56 -1.11
N ALA A 76 -12.48 0.25 -1.17
CA ALA A 76 -12.64 -0.58 0.01
C ALA A 76 -11.38 -0.58 0.89
N ALA A 77 -10.19 -0.64 0.29
CA ALA A 77 -8.92 -0.54 1.01
C ALA A 77 -8.71 0.83 1.68
N LEU A 78 -9.24 1.91 1.08
CA LEU A 78 -9.26 3.26 1.63
C LEU A 78 -10.36 3.49 2.70
N GLY A 79 -11.27 2.53 2.90
CA GLY A 79 -12.44 2.69 3.76
C GLY A 79 -13.52 3.60 3.18
N GLU A 80 -13.42 3.95 1.90
CA GLU A 80 -14.42 4.71 1.16
C GLU A 80 -15.58 3.78 0.81
N ARG A 81 -16.71 3.89 1.53
CA ARG A 81 -17.92 3.15 1.15
C ARG A 81 -18.52 3.77 -0.11
N PRO A 82 -18.97 2.97 -1.09
CA PRO A 82 -19.80 3.51 -2.17
C PRO A 82 -21.03 4.19 -1.56
N ALA A 83 -21.43 5.32 -2.12
CA ALA A 83 -22.69 5.97 -1.76
C ALA A 83 -23.83 4.94 -1.89
N ARG A 84 -24.64 4.80 -0.84
CA ARG A 84 -25.81 3.92 -0.84
C ARG A 84 -26.90 4.45 -1.77
#